data_AF-A0A7S2UKT3-F1
#
_entry.id   AF-A0A7S2UKT3-F1
#
_cell.length_a   1.000
_cell.length_b   1.000
_cell.length_c   1.000
_cell.angle_alpha   90.00
_cell.angle_beta   90.00
_cell.angle_gamma   90.00
#
_symmetry.space_group_name_H-M   'P 1'
#
loop_
_entity.id
_entity.type
_entity.pdbx_description
1 polymer ?
#
loop_
_entity_poly.entity_id
_entity_poly.type
_entity_poly.pdbx_seq_one_letter_code
_entity_poly.pdbx_strand_id
1 'polypeptide(L)'
;PIVIVFNKTDVVPHDFCHEWMTDYETFQEALDNDSTNNNNTNSSYYSSLTRSLSLVLDEFYNELHHCGVSAATGDGVDDFWKAVDLAAQDFETDYLQDLQNRIDEQNARKEAIARDSVKRLSQDIAQDDTQEER
;
A
#
# COMPACT_ATOMS: atom_id res chain seq x y z
N PRO A 1 6.29 -2.76 2.99
CA PRO A 1 5.47 -3.40 4.05
C PRO A 1 4.87 -2.33 4.97
N ILE A 2 3.66 -2.55 5.47
CA ILE A 2 2.98 -1.68 6.44
C ILE A 2 2.62 -2.55 7.64
N VAL A 3 2.82 -2.04 8.86
CA VAL A 3 2.41 -2.72 10.10
C VAL A 3 1.32 -1.89 10.77
N ILE A 4 0.18 -2.51 11.05
CA ILE A 4 -0.94 -1.89 11.75
C ILE A 4 -0.79 -2.11 13.26
N VAL A 5 -0.88 -1.04 14.04
CA VAL A 5 -0.73 -1.11 15.50
C VAL A 5 -2.00 -0.63 16.18
N PHE A 6 -2.73 -1.55 16.81
CA PHE A 6 -3.89 -1.21 17.64
C PHE A 6 -3.43 -0.81 19.03
N ASN A 7 -3.41 0.50 19.29
CA ASN A 7 -2.99 1.02 20.59
C ASN A 7 -4.13 1.05 21.61
N LYS A 8 -3.77 1.03 22.90
CA LYS A 8 -4.66 1.08 24.08
C LYS A 8 -5.46 -0.20 24.31
N THR A 9 -4.83 -1.35 24.11
CA THR A 9 -5.42 -2.67 24.38
C THR A 9 -5.84 -2.87 25.84
N ASP A 10 -5.30 -2.07 26.76
CA ASP A 10 -5.69 -2.02 28.17
C ASP A 10 -7.10 -1.46 28.41
N VAL A 11 -7.63 -0.67 27.47
CA VAL A 11 -8.99 -0.10 27.55
C VAL A 11 -9.98 -0.93 26.75
N VAL A 12 -9.61 -1.32 25.52
CA VAL A 12 -10.46 -2.12 24.65
C VAL A 12 -9.57 -3.19 23.97
N PRO A 13 -9.91 -4.48 24.08
CA PRO A 13 -9.16 -5.54 23.41
C PRO A 13 -9.29 -5.40 21.89
N HIS A 14 -8.23 -5.74 21.16
CA HIS A 14 -8.16 -5.57 19.70
C HIS A 14 -8.68 -6.78 18.91
N ASP A 15 -9.18 -7.82 19.58
CA ASP A 15 -9.58 -9.10 18.96
C ASP A 15 -10.67 -8.91 17.89
N PHE A 16 -11.60 -7.98 18.10
CA PHE A 16 -12.65 -7.67 17.13
C PHE A 16 -12.08 -7.09 15.82
N CYS A 17 -10.97 -6.34 15.90
CA CYS A 17 -10.30 -5.82 14.71
C CYS A 17 -9.66 -6.96 13.91
N HIS A 18 -9.13 -7.98 14.60
CA HIS A 18 -8.56 -9.15 13.94
C HIS A 18 -9.63 -9.95 13.19
N GLU A 19 -10.79 -10.13 13.82
CA GLU A 19 -11.95 -10.77 13.20
C GLU A 19 -12.44 -10.01 11.97
N TRP A 20 -12.52 -8.67 12.03
CA TRP A 20 -12.93 -7.87 10.87
C TRP A 20 -11.94 -7.86 9.70
N MET A 21 -10.64 -8.00 9.99
CA MET A 21 -9.59 -8.04 8.97
C MET A 21 -9.50 -9.41 8.28
N THR A 22 -9.89 -10.49 8.99
CA THR A 22 -9.82 -11.86 8.48
C THR A 22 -11.16 -12.34 7.90
N ASP A 23 -12.26 -11.86 8.48
CA ASP A 23 -13.63 -12.16 8.07
C ASP A 23 -14.36 -10.87 7.72
N TYR A 24 -14.35 -10.60 6.41
CA TYR A 24 -15.05 -9.47 5.84
C TYR A 24 -16.59 -9.56 5.98
N GLU A 25 -17.18 -10.76 6.09
CA GLU A 25 -18.63 -10.89 6.29
C GLU A 25 -19.04 -10.36 7.66
N THR A 26 -18.27 -10.68 8.70
CA THR A 26 -18.45 -10.16 10.06
C THR A 26 -18.31 -8.64 10.10
N PHE A 27 -17.38 -8.06 9.32
CA PHE A 27 -17.26 -6.61 9.18
C PHE A 27 -18.48 -5.97 8.49
N GLN A 28 -19.00 -6.57 7.41
CA GLN A 28 -20.21 -6.07 6.75
C GLN A 28 -21.43 -6.12 7.68
N GLU A 29 -21.60 -7.20 8.42
CA GLU A 29 -22.71 -7.34 9.36
C GLU A 29 -22.65 -6.26 10.46
N ALA A 30 -21.46 -5.98 10.98
CA ALA A 30 -21.26 -4.90 11.95
C ALA A 30 -21.63 -3.52 11.37
N LEU A 31 -21.25 -3.24 10.12
CA LEU A 31 -21.61 -1.99 9.42
C LEU A 31 -23.12 -1.86 9.18
N ASP A 32 -23.77 -2.94 8.73
CA ASP A 32 -25.21 -2.96 8.48
C ASP A 32 -25.99 -2.78 9.79
N ASN A 33 -25.53 -3.39 10.88
CA ASN A 33 -26.10 -3.22 12.21
C ASN A 33 -25.95 -1.80 12.78
N ASP A 34 -24.83 -1.12 12.53
CA ASP A 34 -24.68 0.28 12.96
C ASP A 34 -25.56 1.23 12.10
N SER A 35 -25.70 0.94 10.81
CA SER A 35 -26.55 1.71 9.88
C SER A 35 -28.04 1.65 10.18
N THR A 36 -28.49 0.58 10.82
CA THR A 36 -29.90 0.34 11.20
C THR A 36 -30.22 0.88 12.58
N ASN A 37 -29.24 0.88 13.49
CA ASN A 37 -29.41 1.39 14.86
C ASN A 37 -29.23 2.91 14.96
N ASN A 38 -28.36 3.50 14.14
CA ASN A 38 -28.26 4.95 13.99
C ASN A 38 -29.01 5.35 12.72
N ASN A 39 -30.05 6.19 12.83
CA ASN A 39 -30.77 6.80 11.69
C ASN A 39 -29.89 7.78 10.86
N ASN A 40 -28.63 7.42 10.63
CA ASN A 40 -27.64 8.23 9.94
C ASN A 40 -27.63 7.84 8.47
N THR A 41 -28.26 8.68 7.65
CA THR A 41 -28.39 8.54 6.19
C THR A 41 -27.06 8.51 5.43
N ASN A 42 -25.92 8.75 6.11
CA ASN A 42 -24.57 8.67 5.54
C ASN A 42 -24.07 7.23 5.34
N SER A 43 -24.71 6.22 5.94
CA SER A 43 -24.23 4.84 5.87
C SER A 43 -24.44 4.18 4.50
N SER A 44 -25.43 4.63 3.71
CA SER A 44 -25.83 3.94 2.47
C SER A 44 -24.78 4.03 1.35
N TYR A 45 -24.09 5.17 1.23
CA TYR A 45 -23.00 5.33 0.26
C TYR A 45 -21.74 4.60 0.72
N TYR A 46 -21.40 4.70 2.01
CA TYR A 46 -20.24 4.02 2.59
C TYR A 46 -20.39 2.50 2.53
N SER A 47 -21.57 1.95 2.83
CA SER A 47 -21.83 0.51 2.73
C SER A 47 -21.74 0.02 1.29
N SER A 48 -22.31 0.75 0.32
CA SER A 48 -22.24 0.41 -1.10
C SER A 48 -20.81 0.47 -1.65
N LEU A 49 -20.03 1.47 -1.24
CA LEU A 49 -18.62 1.61 -1.61
C LEU A 49 -17.78 0.49 -0.97
N THR A 50 -17.93 0.25 0.32
CA THR A 50 -17.23 -0.81 1.05
C THR A 50 -17.54 -2.18 0.47
N ARG A 51 -18.80 -2.45 0.10
CA ARG A 51 -19.20 -3.67 -0.60
C ARG A 51 -18.57 -3.81 -1.97
N SER A 52 -18.40 -2.71 -2.70
CA SER A 52 -17.72 -2.70 -4.01
C SER A 52 -16.21 -2.89 -3.89
N LEU A 53 -15.60 -2.48 -2.77
CA LEU A 53 -14.19 -2.64 -2.46
C LEU A 53 -13.88 -3.93 -1.68
N SER A 54 -14.89 -4.73 -1.34
CA SER A 54 -14.81 -5.95 -0.51
C SER A 54 -13.63 -6.85 -0.84
N LEU A 55 -13.51 -7.26 -2.10
CA LEU A 55 -12.45 -8.17 -2.56
C LEU A 55 -11.04 -7.56 -2.43
N VAL A 56 -10.91 -6.26 -2.68
CA VAL A 56 -9.62 -5.55 -2.57
C VAL A 56 -9.25 -5.38 -1.11
N LEU A 57 -10.22 -5.11 -0.24
CA LEU A 57 -10.01 -4.97 1.19
C LEU A 57 -9.67 -6.31 1.84
N ASP A 58 -10.29 -7.41 1.39
CA ASP A 58 -9.98 -8.76 1.88
C ASP A 58 -8.52 -9.14 1.60
N GLU A 59 -8.06 -9.00 0.35
CA GLU A 59 -6.66 -9.26 0.00
C GLU A 59 -5.71 -8.30 0.73
N PHE A 60 -6.06 -7.01 0.80
CA PHE A 60 -5.23 -6.01 1.45
C PHE A 60 -5.12 -6.20 2.97
N TYR A 61 -6.19 -6.54 3.67
CA TYR A 61 -6.15 -6.72 5.13
C TYR A 61 -5.58 -8.08 5.55
N ASN A 62 -5.74 -9.13 4.73
CA ASN A 62 -5.14 -10.44 5.00
C ASN A 62 -3.60 -10.42 4.88
N GLU A 63 -3.04 -9.59 4.01
CA GLU A 63 -1.59 -9.48 3.83
C GLU A 63 -0.90 -8.55 4.86
N LEU A 64 -1.67 -7.80 5.66
CA LEU A 64 -1.09 -6.82 6.59
C LEU A 64 -0.76 -7.42 7.95
N HIS A 65 0.51 -7.29 8.32
CA HIS A 65 0.98 -7.52 9.69
C HIS A 65 0.29 -6.54 10.63
N HIS A 66 -0.26 -7.07 11.71
CA HIS A 66 -0.95 -6.27 12.71
C HIS A 66 -0.65 -6.78 14.12
N CYS A 67 -0.66 -5.86 15.10
CA CYS A 67 -0.43 -6.18 16.50
C CYS A 67 -1.21 -5.24 17.43
N GLY A 68 -1.65 -5.75 18.57
CA GLY A 68 -2.20 -4.96 19.66
C GLY A 68 -1.12 -4.56 20.66
N VAL A 69 -1.09 -3.27 21.04
CA VAL A 69 -0.18 -2.76 22.07
C VAL A 69 -0.89 -1.88 23.06
N SER A 70 -0.42 -1.87 24.30
CA SER A 70 -0.74 -0.81 25.25
C SER A 70 0.51 0.02 25.51
N ALA A 71 0.55 1.24 24.97
CA ALA A 71 1.63 2.17 25.26
C ALA A 71 1.69 2.59 26.74
N ALA A 72 0.62 2.39 27.51
CA ALA A 72 0.56 2.75 28.93
C ALA A 72 1.15 1.67 29.83
N THR A 73 0.86 0.39 29.55
CA THR A 73 1.33 -0.75 30.36
C THR A 73 2.58 -1.41 29.79
N GLY A 74 2.88 -1.17 28.51
CA GLY A 74 3.95 -1.86 27.77
C GLY A 74 3.54 -3.23 27.26
N ASP A 75 2.27 -3.62 27.40
CA ASP A 75 1.76 -4.90 26.93
C ASP A 75 1.74 -4.97 25.38
N GLY A 76 2.06 -6.12 24.82
CA GLY A 76 2.11 -6.37 23.37
C GLY A 76 3.32 -5.77 22.62
N VAL A 77 4.25 -5.08 23.30
CA VAL A 77 5.43 -4.48 22.65
C VAL A 77 6.37 -5.53 22.04
N ASP A 78 6.50 -6.69 22.67
CA ASP A 78 7.31 -7.80 22.13
C ASP A 78 6.73 -8.31 20.79
N ASP A 79 5.41 -8.36 20.67
CA ASP A 79 4.74 -8.79 19.44
C ASP A 79 4.81 -7.73 18.34
N PHE A 80 4.81 -6.44 18.72
CA PHE A 80 5.11 -5.35 17.78
C PHE A 80 6.49 -5.50 17.14
N TRP A 81 7.54 -5.78 17.92
CA TRP A 81 8.89 -5.97 17.36
C TRP A 81 8.96 -7.18 16.43
N LYS A 82 8.29 -8.30 16.78
CA LYS A 82 8.19 -9.46 15.88
C LYS A 82 7.48 -9.10 14.56
N ALA A 83 6.41 -8.32 14.62
CA ALA A 83 5.70 -7.87 13.42
C ALA A 83 6.58 -6.95 12.54
N VAL A 84 7.39 -6.10 13.16
CA VAL A 84 8.37 -5.27 12.44
C VAL A 84 9.47 -6.13 11.80
N ASP A 85 9.98 -7.14 12.49
CA ASP A 85 10.99 -8.06 11.95
C ASP A 85 10.47 -8.88 10.77
N LEU A 86 9.21 -9.32 10.83
CA LEU A 86 8.53 -10.00 9.72
C LEU A 86 8.35 -9.04 8.53
N ALA A 87 7.85 -7.83 8.78
CA ALA A 87 7.73 -6.81 7.76
C ALA A 87 9.09 -6.47 7.10
N ALA A 88 10.18 -6.46 7.85
CA ALA A 88 11.52 -6.25 7.32
C ALA A 88 11.95 -7.40 6.39
N GLN A 89 11.66 -8.65 6.74
CA GLN A 89 11.94 -9.82 5.89
C GLN A 89 11.14 -9.76 4.58
N ASP A 90 9.86 -9.38 4.63
CA ASP A 90 9.04 -9.22 3.43
C ASP A 90 9.57 -8.10 2.52
N PHE A 91 10.09 -7.02 3.12
CA PHE A 91 10.72 -5.95 2.37
C PHE A 91 11.97 -6.43 1.62
N GLU A 92 12.83 -7.18 2.29
CA GLU A 92 14.07 -7.68 1.69
C GLU A 92 13.81 -8.71 0.60
N THR A 93 12.81 -9.58 0.79
CA THR A 93 12.54 -10.71 -0.11
C THR A 93 11.80 -10.26 -1.37
N ASP A 94 10.68 -9.54 -1.21
CA ASP A 94 9.77 -9.26 -2.31
C ASP A 94 9.94 -7.82 -2.82
N TYR A 95 9.88 -6.85 -1.91
CA TYR A 95 9.84 -5.45 -2.30
C TYR A 95 11.17 -4.93 -2.88
N LEU A 96 12.31 -5.39 -2.37
CA LEU A 96 13.63 -4.95 -2.83
C LEU A 96 13.85 -5.36 -4.29
N GLN A 97 13.49 -6.58 -4.66
CA GLN A 97 13.61 -7.07 -6.03
C GLN A 97 12.75 -6.24 -7.00
N ASP A 98 11.50 -5.96 -6.61
CA ASP A 98 10.61 -5.10 -7.37
C ASP A 98 11.11 -3.67 -7.50
N LEU A 99 11.68 -3.11 -6.43
CA LEU A 99 12.29 -1.79 -6.44
C LEU A 99 13.47 -1.72 -7.41
N GLN A 100 14.35 -2.73 -7.38
CA GLN A 100 15.51 -2.82 -8.27
C GLN A 100 15.07 -2.88 -9.74
N ASN A 101 14.09 -3.74 -10.05
CA ASN A 101 13.54 -3.85 -11.40
C ASN A 101 12.97 -2.51 -11.90
N ARG A 102 12.25 -1.78 -11.04
CA ARG A 102 11.71 -0.44 -11.37
C ARG A 102 12.80 0.59 -11.61
N ILE A 103 13.88 0.55 -10.82
CA ILE A 103 15.03 1.44 -11.00
C ILE A 103 15.73 1.16 -12.33
N ASP A 104 15.92 -0.11 -12.67
CA ASP A 104 16.57 -0.52 -13.92
C ASP A 104 15.72 -0.14 -15.14
N GLU A 105 14.40 -0.32 -15.08
CA GLU A 105 13.48 0.13 -16.13
C GLU A 105 13.52 1.66 -16.31
N GLN A 106 13.52 2.42 -15.20
CA GLN A 106 13.65 3.88 -15.23
C GLN A 106 14.97 4.32 -15.86
N ASN A 107 16.08 3.66 -15.53
CA ASN A 107 17.40 3.95 -16.08
C ASN A 107 17.47 3.62 -17.57
N ALA A 108 16.99 2.44 -17.99
CA ALA A 108 16.93 2.04 -19.39
C ALA A 108 16.07 3.02 -20.23
N ARG A 109 14.94 3.48 -19.68
CA ARG A 109 14.09 4.48 -20.32
C ARG A 109 14.79 5.83 -20.47
N LYS A 110 15.51 6.29 -19.43
CA LYS A 110 16.31 7.52 -19.50
C LYS A 110 17.43 7.41 -20.53
N GLU A 111 18.13 6.28 -20.60
CA GLU A 111 19.16 6.05 -21.60
C GLU A 111 18.61 6.01 -23.03
N ALA A 112 17.45 5.38 -23.25
CA ALA A 112 16.80 5.37 -24.56
C ALA A 112 16.44 6.79 -25.01
N ILE A 113 15.87 7.59 -24.11
CA ILE A 113 15.56 9.01 -24.37
C ILE A 113 16.84 9.80 -24.65
N ALA A 114 17.90 9.58 -23.86
CA ALA A 114 19.19 10.24 -24.07
C ALA A 114 19.79 9.88 -25.45
N ARG A 115 19.79 8.61 -25.83
CA ARG A 115 20.28 8.15 -27.16
C ARG A 115 19.47 8.76 -28.31
N ASP A 116 18.13 8.79 -28.19
CA ASP A 116 17.27 9.42 -29.20
C ASP A 116 17.51 10.92 -29.30
N SER A 117 17.73 11.61 -28.16
CA SER A 117 18.03 13.03 -28.14
C SER A 117 19.38 13.36 -28.80
N VAL A 118 20.42 12.57 -28.53
CA VAL A 118 21.74 12.72 -29.17
C VAL A 118 21.64 12.45 -30.67
N LYS A 119 20.88 11.42 -31.08
CA LYS A 119 20.68 11.10 -32.49
C LYS A 119 19.98 12.23 -33.24
N ARG A 120 18.94 12.83 -32.66
CA ARG A 120 18.27 14.01 -33.25
C ARG A 120 19.23 15.19 -33.38
N LEU A 121 19.97 15.52 -32.32
CA LEU A 121 20.95 16.61 -32.36
C LEU A 121 22.02 16.38 -33.43
N SER A 122 22.51 15.15 -33.60
CA SER A 122 23.49 14.83 -34.65
C SER A 122 22.93 14.97 -36.07
N GLN A 123 21.64 14.70 -36.27
CA GLN A 123 20.98 14.90 -37.56
C GLN A 123 20.78 16.38 -37.86
N ASP A 124 20.42 17.18 -36.87
CA ASP A 124 20.23 18.63 -37.02
C ASP A 124 21.56 19.32 -37.35
N ILE A 125 22.67 18.97 -36.66
CA ILE A 125 24.01 19.51 -36.97
C ILE A 125 24.43 19.19 -38.40
N ALA A 126 24.23 17.95 -38.85
CA ALA A 126 24.59 17.56 -40.21
C ALA A 126 23.73 18.27 -41.29
N GLN A 127 22.50 18.65 -40.98
CA GLN A 127 21.64 19.43 -41.87
C GLN A 127 22.02 20.91 -41.93
N ASP A 128 22.55 21.47 -40.83
CA ASP A 128 23.05 22.86 -40.79
C ASP A 128 24.36 22.99 -41.59
N ASP A 129 25.30 22.06 -41.42
CA ASP A 129 26.57 22.03 -42.17
C ASP A 129 26.36 21.97 -43.70
N THR A 130 25.32 21.25 -44.15
CA THR A 130 24.98 21.16 -45.59
C THR A 130 24.21 22.36 -46.13
N GLN A 131 23.69 23.24 -45.27
CA GLN A 131 23.08 24.51 -45.66
C GLN A 131 24.10 25.65 -45.73
N GLU A 132 25.17 25.65 -44.93
CA GLU A 132 26.24 26.66 -45.00
C GLU A 132 27.18 26.49 -46.21
N GLU A 133 27.28 25.28 -46.80
CA GLU A 133 28.11 25.03 -48.00
C GLU A 133 27.43 25.37 -49.36
N ARG A 134 26.21 25.90 -49.37
CA ARG A 134 25.46 26.30 -50.58
C ARG A 134 25.29 27.80 -50.72
#